data_AF-A0A286IMK8-F1
#
_entry.id   AF-A0A286IMK8-F1
#
_cell.length_a   1.000
_cell.length_b   1.000
_cell.length_c   1.000
_cell.angle_alpha   90.00
_cell.angle_beta   90.00
_cell.angle_gamma   90.00
#
_symmetry.space_group_name_H-M   'P 1'
#
loop_
_entity.id
_entity.type
_entity.pdbx_description
1 polymer ?
#
loop_
_entity_poly.entity_id
_entity_poly.type
_entity_poly.pdbx_seq_one_letter_code
_entity_poly.pdbx_strand_id
1 'polypeptide(L)'
;MNRRSILKTLGTTAIAAVALPTWAKGWTKEGLPSTNFFSVNEQSLTQLLVEAIIPETDTPGAASLGVDKFIALMLKDCHSQEDQTAFKKGLVEIESVAKETFDKPFANCSMAQKQHLIEGLAVYDDSELKKFGGLLKYLTIRGFKHSEYYYTATGFEFAPGKYVGCVELNEGGQE
;
A
#
# COMPACT_ATOMS: atom_id res chain seq x y z
N MET A 1 -46.50 2.09 -23.75
CA MET A 1 -45.15 2.58 -23.39
C MET A 1 -44.14 1.45 -23.55
N ASN A 2 -43.37 1.46 -24.66
CA ASN A 2 -42.52 0.34 -25.07
C ASN A 2 -41.13 0.44 -24.44
N ARG A 3 -40.86 -0.36 -23.42
CA ARG A 3 -39.59 -0.40 -22.66
C ARG A 3 -38.41 -0.92 -23.49
N ARG A 4 -38.71 -1.60 -24.60
CA ARG A 4 -37.73 -2.27 -25.47
C ARG A 4 -37.15 -1.35 -26.57
N SER A 5 -37.79 -0.22 -26.88
CA SER A 5 -37.26 0.71 -27.89
C SER A 5 -36.07 1.53 -27.36
N ILE A 6 -36.10 1.87 -26.07
CA ILE A 6 -35.06 2.68 -25.42
C ILE A 6 -33.70 1.96 -25.40
N LEU A 7 -33.71 0.64 -25.23
CA LEU A 7 -32.49 -0.18 -25.24
C LEU A 7 -31.86 -0.31 -26.63
N LYS A 8 -32.66 -0.24 -27.70
CA LYS A 8 -32.14 -0.35 -29.08
C LYS A 8 -31.43 0.93 -29.53
N THR A 9 -31.92 2.09 -29.11
CA THR A 9 -31.31 3.38 -29.47
C THR A 9 -30.03 3.68 -28.68
N LEU A 10 -29.87 3.08 -27.49
CA LEU A 10 -28.64 3.21 -26.69
C LEU A 10 -27.45 2.43 -27.27
N GLY A 11 -27.71 1.39 -28.08
CA GLY A 11 -26.68 0.50 -28.62
C GLY A 11 -25.84 1.09 -29.75
N THR A 12 -26.29 2.18 -30.40
CA THR A 12 -25.66 2.70 -31.63
C THR A 12 -24.68 3.86 -31.42
N THR A 13 -24.51 4.37 -30.19
CA THR A 13 -23.68 5.56 -29.90
C THR A 13 -22.77 5.36 -28.69
N ALA A 14 -21.83 4.42 -28.76
CA ALA A 14 -20.78 4.31 -27.73
C ALA A 14 -19.46 3.80 -28.31
N ILE A 15 -18.76 4.64 -29.07
CA ILE A 15 -17.30 4.62 -29.05
C ILE A 15 -16.90 5.74 -28.09
N ALA A 16 -17.14 5.52 -26.79
CA ALA A 16 -16.57 6.36 -25.75
C ALA A 16 -15.16 5.83 -25.49
N ALA A 17 -14.14 6.67 -25.70
CA ALA A 17 -12.82 6.38 -25.14
C ALA A 17 -12.99 6.23 -23.63
N VAL A 18 -12.82 5.03 -23.10
CA VAL A 18 -12.97 4.76 -21.67
C VAL A 18 -11.75 5.35 -20.99
N ALA A 19 -11.80 6.65 -20.70
CA ALA A 19 -10.94 7.25 -19.71
C ALA A 19 -11.37 6.63 -18.37
N LEU A 20 -10.65 5.59 -17.94
CA LEU A 20 -10.86 5.00 -16.62
C LEU A 20 -10.79 6.12 -15.57
N PRO A 21 -11.75 6.18 -14.63
CA PRO A 21 -11.66 7.10 -13.52
C PRO A 21 -10.32 6.95 -12.79
N THR A 22 -9.82 8.03 -12.18
CA THR A 22 -8.53 8.01 -11.45
C THR A 22 -8.49 6.96 -10.34
N TRP A 23 -9.62 6.64 -9.72
CA TRP A 23 -9.74 5.57 -8.72
C TRP A 23 -9.63 4.15 -9.28
N ALA A 24 -9.79 3.97 -10.60
CA ALA A 24 -9.68 2.68 -11.28
C ALA A 24 -8.26 2.41 -11.82
N LYS A 25 -7.30 3.30 -11.54
CA LYS A 25 -5.87 3.09 -11.80
C LYS A 25 -5.16 2.86 -10.47
N GLY A 26 -4.20 1.93 -10.45
CA GLY A 26 -3.25 1.82 -9.34
C GLY A 26 -2.44 3.11 -9.19
N TRP A 27 -1.90 3.35 -7.99
CA TRP A 27 -1.06 4.52 -7.77
C TRP A 27 0.40 4.23 -8.16
N THR A 28 1.14 5.27 -8.55
CA THR A 28 2.58 5.25 -8.83
C THR A 28 3.31 6.29 -8.00
N LYS A 29 4.62 6.10 -7.82
CA LYS A 29 5.48 7.04 -7.08
C LYS A 29 5.43 8.46 -7.65
N GLU A 30 5.32 8.59 -8.97
CA GLU A 30 5.24 9.87 -9.70
C GLU A 30 3.83 10.46 -9.66
N GLY A 31 2.80 9.62 -9.51
CA GLY A 31 1.40 10.03 -9.43
C GLY A 31 0.97 10.51 -8.03
N LEU A 32 1.79 10.30 -7.00
CA LEU A 32 1.49 10.76 -5.65
C LEU A 32 1.72 12.28 -5.50
N PRO A 33 0.76 13.02 -4.93
CA PRO A 33 0.97 14.42 -4.60
C PRO A 33 2.04 14.57 -3.51
N SER A 34 2.92 15.56 -3.65
CA SER A 34 3.88 15.91 -2.61
C SER A 34 3.15 16.37 -1.34
N THR A 35 3.53 15.81 -0.19
CA THR A 35 2.98 16.21 1.11
C THR A 35 4.11 16.70 2.02
N ASN A 36 3.82 17.70 2.85
CA ASN A 36 4.72 18.18 3.91
C ASN A 36 4.35 17.59 5.28
N PHE A 37 3.72 16.40 5.29
CA PHE A 37 3.23 15.80 6.53
C PHE A 37 4.39 15.37 7.44
N PHE A 38 5.40 14.73 6.85
CA PHE A 38 6.64 14.37 7.52
C PHE A 38 7.73 15.40 7.30
N SER A 39 8.57 15.59 8.32
CA SER A 39 9.89 16.20 8.16
C SER A 39 10.80 15.31 7.30
N VAL A 40 11.91 15.85 6.81
CA VAL A 40 12.88 15.10 5.99
C VAL A 40 13.40 13.86 6.72
N ASN A 41 13.64 13.97 8.03
CA ASN A 41 14.14 12.87 8.85
C ASN A 41 13.06 11.81 9.08
N GLU A 42 11.82 12.22 9.39
CA GLU A 42 10.68 11.31 9.55
C GLU A 42 10.38 10.55 8.24
N GLN A 43 10.48 11.23 7.09
CA GLN A 43 10.30 10.61 5.78
C GLN A 43 11.38 9.57 5.51
N SER A 44 12.65 9.92 5.77
CA SER A 44 13.79 9.01 5.56
C SER A 44 13.71 7.79 6.47
N LEU A 45 13.33 7.97 7.73
CA LEU A 45 13.12 6.87 8.66
C LEU A 45 11.95 5.98 8.23
N THR A 46 10.83 6.58 7.82
CA THR A 46 9.67 5.83 7.30
C THR A 46 10.04 5.03 6.06
N GLN A 47 10.84 5.60 5.15
CA GLN A 47 11.35 4.88 3.98
C GLN A 47 12.16 3.64 4.35
N LEU A 48 13.04 3.75 5.34
CA LEU A 48 13.84 2.61 5.83
C LEU A 48 12.96 1.56 6.53
N LEU A 49 11.93 1.99 7.24
CA LEU A 49 10.99 1.11 7.93
C LEU A 49 10.14 0.31 6.95
N VAL A 50 9.56 0.96 5.92
CA VAL A 50 8.76 0.23 4.92
C VAL A 50 9.61 -0.73 4.11
N GLU A 51 10.85 -0.36 3.81
CA GLU A 51 11.81 -1.23 3.12
C GLU A 51 12.18 -2.44 3.97
N ALA A 52 12.33 -2.28 5.29
CA ALA A 52 12.58 -3.42 6.16
C ALA A 52 11.35 -4.34 6.34
N ILE A 53 10.12 -3.85 6.06
CA ILE A 53 8.90 -4.68 6.08
C ILE A 53 8.72 -5.46 4.77
N ILE A 54 8.97 -4.82 3.62
CA ILE A 54 8.96 -5.45 2.29
C ILE A 54 10.25 -5.06 1.57
N PRO A 55 11.34 -5.83 1.77
CA PRO A 55 12.64 -5.51 1.20
C PRO A 55 12.70 -5.83 -0.29
N GLU A 56 13.50 -5.04 -1.01
CA GLU A 56 13.87 -5.34 -2.39
C GLU A 56 14.68 -6.64 -2.48
N THR A 57 14.25 -7.50 -3.39
CA THR A 57 14.89 -8.78 -3.70
C THR A 57 14.92 -8.94 -5.21
N ASP A 58 14.33 -10.00 -5.78
CA ASP A 58 14.10 -10.12 -7.23
C ASP A 58 12.90 -9.26 -7.68
N THR A 59 12.12 -8.76 -6.72
CA THR A 59 11.01 -7.83 -6.92
C THR A 59 11.32 -6.48 -6.24
N PRO A 60 10.79 -5.35 -6.75
CA PRO A 60 10.93 -4.05 -6.11
C PRO A 60 10.41 -4.08 -4.66
N GLY A 61 11.17 -3.48 -3.75
CA GLY A 61 10.79 -3.27 -2.35
C GLY A 61 9.72 -2.18 -2.17
N ALA A 62 9.24 -2.02 -0.93
CA ALA A 62 8.23 -1.00 -0.63
C ALA A 62 8.75 0.43 -0.80
N ALA A 63 10.03 0.70 -0.47
CA ALA A 63 10.57 2.05 -0.65
C ALA A 63 10.77 2.41 -2.12
N SER A 64 11.14 1.45 -2.97
CA SER A 64 11.32 1.74 -4.39
C SER A 64 10.00 2.12 -5.07
N LEU A 65 8.89 1.48 -4.66
CA LEU A 65 7.53 1.82 -5.10
C LEU A 65 6.98 3.13 -4.49
N GLY A 66 7.66 3.73 -3.51
CA GLY A 66 7.24 4.98 -2.88
C GLY A 66 6.15 4.81 -1.81
N VAL A 67 6.09 3.65 -1.16
CA VAL A 67 5.09 3.34 -0.13
C VAL A 67 5.21 4.28 1.08
N ASP A 68 6.40 4.77 1.38
CA ASP A 68 6.65 5.81 2.40
C ASP A 68 5.87 7.11 2.12
N LYS A 69 5.80 7.54 0.86
CA LYS A 69 5.02 8.70 0.44
C LYS A 69 3.52 8.42 0.49
N PHE A 70 3.12 7.21 0.11
CA PHE A 70 1.73 6.75 0.24
C PHE A 70 1.27 6.80 1.70
N ILE A 71 2.09 6.33 2.64
CA ILE A 71 1.80 6.39 4.08
C ILE A 71 1.60 7.84 4.54
N ALA A 72 2.50 8.75 4.14
CA ALA A 72 2.38 10.16 4.50
C ALA A 72 1.05 10.78 4.03
N LEU A 73 0.63 10.46 2.80
CA LEU A 73 -0.66 10.90 2.25
C LEU A 73 -1.85 10.29 2.99
N MET A 74 -1.82 8.98 3.25
CA MET A 74 -2.89 8.27 3.94
C MET A 74 -3.07 8.77 5.38
N LEU A 75 -1.99 9.04 6.10
CA LEU A 75 -2.07 9.58 7.46
C LEU A 75 -2.63 11.00 7.45
N LYS A 76 -2.20 11.84 6.51
CA LYS A 76 -2.66 13.22 6.38
C LYS A 76 -4.15 13.32 6.03
N ASP A 77 -4.61 12.54 5.05
CA ASP A 77 -5.93 12.74 4.44
C ASP A 77 -7.00 11.77 4.98
N CYS A 78 -6.61 10.63 5.57
CA CYS A 78 -7.55 9.56 5.95
C CYS A 78 -7.50 9.15 7.43
N HIS A 79 -6.61 9.70 8.25
CA HIS A 79 -6.50 9.36 9.67
C HIS A 79 -6.72 10.57 10.57
N SER A 80 -7.10 10.30 11.82
CA SER A 80 -7.37 11.34 12.81
C SER A 80 -6.09 12.05 13.25
N GLN A 81 -6.21 13.25 13.82
CA GLN A 81 -5.06 13.98 14.37
C GLN A 81 -4.38 13.21 15.51
N GLU A 82 -5.14 12.41 16.25
CA GLU A 82 -4.64 11.50 17.29
C GLU A 82 -3.73 10.44 16.68
N ASP A 83 -4.20 9.73 15.65
CA ASP A 83 -3.41 8.71 14.94
C ASP A 83 -2.15 9.30 14.31
N GLN A 84 -2.25 10.50 13.72
CA GLN A 84 -1.10 11.22 13.15
C GLN A 84 -0.04 11.52 14.20
N THR A 85 -0.47 11.94 15.40
CA THR A 85 0.44 12.27 16.51
C THR A 85 1.06 11.01 17.09
N ALA A 86 0.26 9.96 17.29
CA ALA A 86 0.71 8.66 17.77
C ALA A 86 1.73 8.04 16.80
N PHE A 87 1.49 8.15 15.49
CA PHE A 87 2.43 7.64 14.48
C PHE A 87 3.78 8.35 14.53
N LYS A 88 3.79 9.68 14.62
CA LYS A 88 5.04 10.46 14.76
C LYS A 88 5.77 10.15 16.06
N LYS A 89 5.04 9.94 17.16
CA LYS A 89 5.62 9.50 18.43
C LYS A 89 6.28 8.11 18.27
N GLY A 90 5.62 7.18 17.60
CA GLY A 90 6.16 5.85 17.29
C GLY A 90 7.45 5.90 16.47
N LEU A 91 7.57 6.84 15.53
CA LEU A 91 8.83 7.07 14.79
C LEU A 91 9.99 7.49 15.71
N VAL A 92 9.73 8.33 16.72
CA VAL A 92 10.76 8.72 17.70
C VAL A 92 11.12 7.56 18.61
N GLU A 93 10.12 6.81 19.07
CA GLU A 93 10.33 5.69 19.99
C GLU A 93 11.13 4.55 19.34
N ILE A 94 10.85 4.18 18.08
CA ILE A 94 11.63 3.13 17.41
C ILE A 94 13.10 3.52 17.22
N GLU A 95 13.38 4.81 16.99
CA GLU A 95 14.76 5.31 16.93
C GLU A 95 15.45 5.19 18.30
N SER A 96 14.72 5.45 19.40
CA SER A 96 15.22 5.24 20.77
C SER A 96 15.49 3.76 21.03
N VAL A 97 14.55 2.88 20.70
CA VAL A 97 14.69 1.42 20.89
C VAL A 97 15.86 0.87 20.07
N ALA A 98 16.07 1.35 18.84
CA ALA A 98 17.22 0.98 18.03
C ALA A 98 18.54 1.36 18.69
N LYS A 99 18.61 2.61 19.22
CA LYS A 99 19.78 3.11 19.93
C LYS A 99 20.03 2.36 21.24
N GLU A 100 18.99 2.04 22.00
CA GLU A 100 19.13 1.29 23.27
C GLU A 100 19.54 -0.16 23.04
N THR A 101 19.02 -0.80 21.99
CA THR A 101 19.25 -2.23 21.71
C THR A 101 20.58 -2.49 21.01
N PHE A 102 20.99 -1.59 20.09
CA PHE A 102 22.13 -1.81 19.21
C PHE A 102 23.20 -0.71 19.25
N ASP A 103 23.03 0.31 20.11
CA ASP A 103 23.91 1.48 20.24
C ASP A 103 24.14 2.25 18.92
N LYS A 104 23.15 2.18 18.02
CA LYS A 104 23.21 2.77 16.67
C LYS A 104 21.84 3.31 16.26
N PRO A 105 21.80 4.38 15.44
CA PRO A 105 20.54 4.86 14.85
C PRO A 105 19.95 3.80 13.91
N PHE A 106 18.63 3.79 13.75
CA PHE A 106 17.92 2.78 12.95
C PHE A 106 18.47 2.69 11.51
N ALA A 107 18.84 3.84 10.94
CA ALA A 107 19.46 3.93 9.62
C ALA A 107 20.72 3.07 9.47
N ASN A 108 21.53 2.97 10.53
CA ASN A 108 22.80 2.26 10.54
C ASN A 108 22.68 0.82 11.05
N CYS A 109 21.48 0.35 11.39
CA CYS A 109 21.23 -1.05 11.70
C CYS A 109 21.35 -1.93 10.44
N SER A 110 21.90 -3.14 10.61
CA SER A 110 21.86 -4.17 9.56
C SER A 110 20.42 -4.61 9.27
N MET A 111 20.17 -5.24 8.13
CA MET A 111 18.82 -5.71 7.77
C MET A 111 18.24 -6.66 8.84
N ALA A 112 19.04 -7.61 9.34
CA ALA A 112 18.61 -8.51 10.40
C ALA A 112 18.23 -7.77 11.69
N GLN A 113 18.96 -6.71 12.05
CA GLN A 113 18.64 -5.88 13.22
C GLN A 113 17.36 -5.06 13.02
N LYS A 114 17.17 -4.48 11.83
CA LYS A 114 15.94 -3.75 11.48
C LYS A 114 14.73 -4.67 11.57
N GLN A 115 14.84 -5.88 11.03
CA GLN A 115 13.78 -6.87 11.09
C GLN A 115 13.48 -7.31 12.52
N HIS A 116 14.52 -7.51 13.35
CA HIS A 116 14.33 -7.82 14.77
C HIS A 116 13.54 -6.72 15.52
N LEU A 117 13.84 -5.44 15.24
CA LEU A 117 13.08 -4.32 15.84
C LEU A 117 11.62 -4.31 15.40
N ILE A 118 11.36 -4.54 14.12
CA ILE A 118 10.00 -4.56 13.55
C ILE A 118 9.19 -5.74 14.09
N GLU A 119 9.82 -6.91 14.24
CA GLU A 119 9.19 -8.07 14.88
C GLU A 119 8.89 -7.78 16.35
N GLY A 120 9.81 -7.10 17.04
CA GLY A 120 9.61 -6.60 18.40
C GLY A 120 8.38 -5.71 18.53
N LEU A 121 8.11 -4.82 17.57
CA LEU A 121 6.91 -3.95 17.56
C LEU A 121 5.58 -4.72 17.65
N ALA A 122 5.53 -5.97 17.20
CA ALA A 122 4.31 -6.79 17.30
C ALA A 122 4.14 -7.44 18.69
N VAL A 123 5.23 -7.53 19.45
CA VAL A 123 5.32 -8.30 20.71
C VAL A 123 5.31 -7.38 21.94
N TYR A 124 5.75 -6.12 21.84
CA TYR A 124 5.75 -5.21 22.99
C TYR A 124 4.37 -5.10 23.65
N ASP A 125 4.35 -5.16 24.99
CA ASP A 125 3.15 -4.98 25.82
C ASP A 125 2.68 -3.51 25.88
N ASP A 126 3.49 -2.57 25.38
CA ASP A 126 3.07 -1.17 25.22
C ASP A 126 2.03 -1.05 24.10
N SER A 127 0.82 -0.63 24.49
CA SER A 127 -0.30 -0.42 23.57
C SER A 127 0.02 0.55 22.44
N GLU A 128 0.88 1.54 22.65
CA GLU A 128 1.14 2.62 21.67
C GLU A 128 2.14 2.17 20.60
N LEU A 129 3.27 1.58 20.99
CA LEU A 129 4.24 1.00 20.04
C LEU A 129 3.62 -0.12 19.21
N LYS A 130 2.76 -0.93 19.84
CA LYS A 130 2.02 -1.99 19.15
C LYS A 130 1.02 -1.44 18.14
N LYS A 131 0.28 -0.38 18.48
CA LYS A 131 -0.61 0.33 17.55
C LYS A 131 0.19 0.92 16.39
N PHE A 132 1.30 1.59 16.67
CA PHE A 132 2.21 2.14 15.65
C PHE A 132 2.71 1.06 14.70
N GLY A 133 3.29 -0.02 15.21
CA GLY A 133 3.79 -1.14 14.41
C GLY A 133 2.69 -1.80 13.58
N GLY A 134 1.50 -1.98 14.18
CA GLY A 134 0.33 -2.48 13.48
C GLY A 134 -0.10 -1.59 12.32
N LEU A 135 -0.20 -0.28 12.56
CA LEU A 135 -0.59 0.71 11.55
C LEU A 135 0.45 0.84 10.43
N LEU A 136 1.73 0.91 10.78
CA LEU A 136 2.85 0.94 9.84
C LEU A 136 2.83 -0.30 8.93
N LYS A 137 2.73 -1.49 9.52
CA LYS A 137 2.66 -2.75 8.77
C LYS A 137 1.42 -2.80 7.86
N TYR A 138 0.27 -2.42 8.40
CA TYR A 138 -0.99 -2.38 7.65
C TYR A 138 -0.90 -1.46 6.43
N LEU A 139 -0.45 -0.21 6.62
CA LEU A 139 -0.34 0.75 5.52
C LEU A 139 0.74 0.36 4.52
N THR A 140 1.84 -0.25 4.97
CA THR A 140 2.90 -0.75 4.08
C THR A 140 2.38 -1.84 3.14
N ILE A 141 1.73 -2.87 3.70
CA ILE A 141 1.15 -3.97 2.93
C ILE A 141 0.06 -3.43 2.00
N ARG A 142 -0.80 -2.54 2.50
CA ARG A 142 -1.87 -1.95 1.71
C ARG A 142 -1.32 -1.14 0.54
N GLY A 143 -0.36 -0.26 0.80
CA GLY A 143 0.29 0.58 -0.21
C GLY A 143 0.93 -0.28 -1.30
N PHE A 144 1.72 -1.28 -0.91
CA PHE A 144 2.35 -2.21 -1.83
C PHE A 144 1.33 -2.94 -2.71
N LYS A 145 0.29 -3.52 -2.11
CA LYS A 145 -0.75 -4.28 -2.84
C LYS A 145 -1.63 -3.43 -3.76
N HIS A 146 -1.72 -2.12 -3.52
CA HIS A 146 -2.50 -1.21 -4.37
C HIS A 146 -1.63 -0.44 -5.37
N SER A 147 -0.32 -0.71 -5.41
CA SER A 147 0.57 -0.12 -6.40
C SER A 147 0.28 -0.67 -7.80
N GLU A 148 0.55 0.13 -8.84
CA GLU A 148 0.44 -0.32 -10.23
C GLU A 148 1.31 -1.56 -10.49
N TYR A 149 2.51 -1.61 -9.91
CA TYR A 149 3.41 -2.76 -10.01
C TYR A 149 2.72 -4.05 -9.54
N TYR A 150 2.11 -4.04 -8.36
CA TYR A 150 1.48 -5.24 -7.81
C TYR A 150 0.31 -5.72 -8.68
N TYR A 151 -0.54 -4.81 -9.15
CA TYR A 151 -1.64 -5.17 -10.04
C TYR A 151 -1.18 -5.75 -11.37
N THR A 152 -0.11 -5.18 -11.94
CA THR A 152 0.47 -5.70 -13.18
C THR A 152 1.14 -7.06 -12.97
N ALA A 153 1.88 -7.22 -11.87
CA ALA A 153 2.58 -8.47 -11.55
C ALA A 153 1.62 -9.63 -11.23
N THR A 154 0.46 -9.33 -10.65
CA THR A 154 -0.55 -10.35 -10.31
C THR A 154 -1.55 -10.64 -11.43
N GLY A 155 -1.48 -9.91 -12.55
CA GLY A 155 -2.47 -10.02 -13.63
C GLY A 155 -3.87 -9.60 -13.17
N PHE A 156 -3.96 -8.61 -12.28
CA PHE A 156 -5.23 -8.18 -11.71
C PHE A 156 -6.14 -7.53 -12.77
N GLU A 157 -7.34 -8.08 -12.94
CA GLU A 157 -8.38 -7.51 -13.81
C GLU A 157 -9.44 -6.79 -12.96
N PHE A 158 -9.46 -5.44 -13.01
CA PHE A 158 -10.43 -4.60 -12.28
C PHE A 158 -11.90 -4.91 -12.63
N ALA A 159 -12.14 -5.40 -13.84
CA ALA A 159 -13.42 -5.89 -14.30
C ALA A 159 -13.16 -7.21 -15.04
N PRO A 160 -13.38 -8.37 -14.41
CA PRO A 160 -13.19 -9.66 -15.08
C PRO A 160 -14.06 -9.70 -16.35
N GLY A 161 -13.47 -10.20 -17.43
CA GLY A 161 -13.99 -10.12 -18.79
C GLY A 161 -15.42 -10.61 -19.02
N LYS A 162 -15.96 -10.22 -20.18
CA LYS A 162 -17.30 -10.53 -20.75
C LYS A 162 -17.89 -11.85 -20.24
N TYR A 163 -19.17 -11.81 -19.83
CA TYR A 163 -19.98 -13.01 -19.66
C TYR A 163 -19.90 -13.90 -20.91
N VAL A 164 -19.22 -15.04 -20.79
CA VAL A 164 -19.18 -16.07 -21.83
C VAL A 164 -20.32 -17.04 -21.53
N GLY A 165 -21.47 -16.82 -22.15
CA GLY A 165 -22.71 -17.55 -21.84
C GLY A 165 -22.74 -19.01 -22.29
N CYS A 166 -21.83 -19.41 -23.18
CA CYS A 166 -21.66 -20.80 -23.60
C CYS A 166 -20.18 -21.15 -23.49
N VAL A 167 -19.84 -21.95 -22.48
CA VAL A 167 -18.55 -22.66 -22.40
C VAL A 167 -18.88 -24.12 -22.68
N GLU A 168 -18.21 -24.74 -23.64
CA GLU A 168 -18.34 -26.18 -23.84
C GLU A 168 -17.76 -26.87 -22.59
N LEU A 169 -18.60 -27.63 -21.89
CA LEU A 169 -18.16 -28.46 -20.78
C LEU A 169 -17.35 -29.61 -21.38
N ASN A 170 -16.03 -29.55 -21.28
CA ASN A 170 -15.21 -30.72 -21.56
C ASN A 170 -15.53 -31.77 -20.49
N GLU A 171 -16.07 -32.91 -20.92
CA GLU A 171 -16.32 -34.08 -20.08
C GLU A 171 -14.98 -34.58 -19.50
N GLY A 172 -14.55 -34.05 -18.35
CA GLY A 172 -13.34 -34.53 -17.68
C GLY A 172 -12.60 -33.58 -16.72
N GLY A 173 -13.09 -32.37 -16.44
CA GLY A 173 -12.45 -31.48 -15.46
C GLY A 173 -13.10 -31.61 -14.08
N GLN A 174 -12.46 -32.34 -13.16
CA GLN A 174 -12.82 -32.39 -11.74
C GLN A 174 -12.60 -31.01 -11.08
N GLU A 175 -13.56 -30.60 -10.24
CA GLU A 175 -13.43 -29.49 -9.28
C GLU A 175 -12.28 -29.69 -8.28
#